data_AF-A0A9W8LF51-F1
#
_entry.id   AF-A0A9W8LF51-F1
#
_cell.length_a   1.000
_cell.length_b   1.000
_cell.length_c   1.000
_cell.angle_alpha   90.00
_cell.angle_beta   90.00
_cell.angle_gamma   90.00
#
_symmetry.space_group_name_H-M   'P 1'
#
loop_
_entity.id
_entity.type
_entity.pdbx_description
1 polymer ?
#
loop_
_entity_poly.entity_id
_entity_poly.type
_entity_poly.pdbx_seq_one_letter_code
_entity_poly.pdbx_strand_id
1 'polypeptide(L)'
;MAPDPGAKPGRAAKRKGAVLVQAIKLPLKVVCTGPDKLSAIREYAERVSTVTMHTFAVARLFFLRHMEARIKPDPAELIDNNFFAVIFGALTTMEGTAGPTTKRGRWRALIADTVADYMRVYGMGPVEFNSASRSADYEGMRIKTAYLVNIKLNFGSQLRRLINHLLRLKDRAKQIRSEMSERPKHEVRRALEERLWRPARQVKEQVARRHPDPAKVDNAEWRWVLDVLAPIHAAYSAYDDNGRERKFSDDPEKDTIYYSAVAEPQRHLRAFWELARLQEQCRLRPVQVFPTRTKCTPRHTTIDQQ
;
A
#
# COMPACT_ATOMS: atom_id res chain seq x y z
N MET A 1 14.97 -4.24 -79.80
CA MET A 1 15.28 -5.31 -78.83
C MET A 1 14.52 -5.01 -77.56
N ALA A 2 13.66 -5.95 -77.18
CA ALA A 2 12.74 -5.85 -76.07
C ALA A 2 13.49 -5.85 -74.71
N PRO A 3 12.97 -5.13 -73.69
CA PRO A 3 13.55 -5.13 -72.36
C PRO A 3 13.28 -6.43 -71.60
N ASP A 4 14.29 -6.81 -70.83
CA ASP A 4 14.42 -7.97 -69.95
C ASP A 4 13.30 -8.05 -68.87
N PRO A 5 12.54 -9.16 -68.79
CA PRO A 5 11.49 -9.36 -67.80
C PRO A 5 12.06 -9.97 -66.52
N GLY A 6 12.76 -9.17 -65.71
CA GLY A 6 13.45 -9.65 -64.50
C GLY A 6 13.25 -8.82 -63.22
N ALA A 7 12.57 -7.67 -63.28
CA ALA A 7 12.40 -6.82 -62.10
C ALA A 7 11.24 -7.30 -61.22
N LYS A 8 11.56 -7.98 -60.11
CA LYS A 8 10.58 -8.33 -59.07
C LYS A 8 10.06 -7.04 -58.40
N PRO A 9 8.73 -6.78 -58.40
CA PRO A 9 8.17 -5.65 -57.69
C PRO A 9 8.19 -5.90 -56.17
N GLY A 10 8.50 -4.83 -55.43
CA GLY A 10 8.51 -4.80 -53.97
C GLY A 10 7.17 -5.27 -53.40
N ARG A 11 7.26 -6.11 -52.37
CA ARG A 11 6.13 -6.46 -51.51
C ARG A 11 5.60 -5.20 -50.83
N ALA A 12 4.54 -4.62 -51.37
CA ALA A 12 3.68 -3.72 -50.63
C ALA A 12 3.04 -4.52 -49.47
N ALA A 13 3.66 -4.46 -48.30
CA ALA A 13 3.05 -4.93 -47.07
C ALA A 13 1.78 -4.09 -46.83
N LYS A 14 0.61 -4.69 -47.08
CA LYS A 14 -0.68 -4.18 -46.60
C LYS A 14 -0.57 -3.95 -45.10
N ARG A 15 -0.34 -2.69 -44.68
CA ARG A 15 -0.65 -2.25 -43.32
C ARG A 15 -2.14 -2.48 -43.13
N LYS A 16 -2.50 -3.57 -42.45
CA LYS A 16 -3.86 -3.74 -41.90
C LYS A 16 -4.15 -2.49 -41.10
N GLY A 17 -5.16 -1.73 -41.54
CA GLY A 17 -5.60 -0.52 -40.85
C GLY A 17 -5.81 -0.85 -39.37
N ALA A 18 -5.24 -0.03 -38.50
CA ALA A 18 -5.54 -0.10 -37.08
C ALA A 18 -7.05 0.11 -36.93
N VAL A 19 -7.77 -0.94 -36.54
CA VAL A 19 -9.17 -0.81 -36.15
C VAL A 19 -9.18 0.12 -34.95
N LEU A 20 -9.80 1.29 -35.11
CA LEU A 20 -9.98 2.25 -34.04
C LEU A 20 -10.98 1.61 -33.05
N VAL A 21 -10.48 0.94 -32.02
CA VAL A 21 -11.34 0.36 -30.98
C VAL A 21 -11.83 1.51 -30.11
N GLN A 22 -13.09 1.89 -30.30
CA GLN A 22 -13.74 2.92 -29.50
C GLN A 22 -14.35 2.26 -28.26
N ALA A 23 -13.80 2.54 -27.08
CA ALA A 23 -14.36 2.06 -25.82
C ALA A 23 -15.59 2.88 -25.44
N ILE A 24 -16.77 2.27 -25.42
CA ILE A 24 -18.03 2.91 -25.02
C ILE A 24 -18.39 2.47 -23.60
N LYS A 25 -18.48 3.42 -22.66
CA LYS A 25 -18.93 3.14 -21.29
C LYS A 25 -20.45 3.11 -21.23
N LEU A 26 -21.04 1.91 -21.20
CA LEU A 26 -22.49 1.71 -21.11
C LEU A 26 -22.91 1.15 -19.73
N PRO A 27 -24.08 1.55 -19.20
CA PRO A 27 -24.66 0.87 -18.03
C PRO A 27 -24.96 -0.60 -18.34
N LEU A 28 -24.73 -1.50 -17.38
CA LEU A 28 -25.01 -2.94 -17.54
C LEU A 28 -26.46 -3.22 -18.00
N LYS A 29 -27.44 -2.45 -17.52
CA LYS A 29 -28.84 -2.57 -17.95
C LYS A 29 -29.07 -2.32 -19.45
N VAL A 30 -28.16 -1.63 -20.13
CA VAL A 30 -28.22 -1.33 -21.57
C VAL A 30 -27.61 -2.45 -22.40
N VAL A 31 -26.60 -3.14 -21.86
CA VAL A 31 -25.85 -4.21 -22.55
C VAL A 31 -26.44 -5.60 -22.24
N CYS A 32 -27.11 -5.75 -21.11
CA CYS A 32 -27.49 -7.03 -20.52
C CYS A 32 -29.00 -7.08 -20.29
N THR A 33 -29.73 -7.30 -21.38
CA THR A 33 -31.20 -7.31 -21.40
C THR A 33 -31.81 -8.70 -21.19
N GLY A 34 -31.01 -9.78 -21.19
CA GLY A 34 -31.47 -11.16 -21.02
C GLY A 34 -31.05 -11.79 -19.68
N PRO A 35 -31.88 -12.67 -19.09
CA PRO A 35 -31.60 -13.31 -17.79
C PRO A 35 -30.30 -14.12 -17.78
N ASP A 36 -29.96 -14.81 -18.86
CA ASP A 36 -28.71 -15.61 -18.96
C ASP A 36 -27.46 -14.73 -18.90
N LYS A 37 -27.49 -13.57 -19.58
CA LYS A 37 -26.40 -12.60 -19.57
C LYS A 37 -26.23 -11.99 -18.17
N LEU A 38 -27.33 -11.73 -17.47
CA LEU A 38 -27.30 -11.23 -16.10
C LEU A 38 -26.72 -12.27 -15.13
N SER A 39 -27.07 -13.55 -15.30
CA SER A 39 -26.52 -14.66 -14.52
C SER A 39 -25.01 -14.79 -14.71
N ALA A 40 -24.54 -14.80 -15.96
CA ALA A 40 -23.12 -14.89 -16.28
C ALA A 40 -22.31 -13.70 -15.72
N ILE A 41 -22.88 -12.49 -15.73
CA ILE A 41 -22.23 -11.30 -15.16
C ILE A 41 -22.17 -11.36 -13.64
N ARG A 42 -23.25 -11.81 -13.00
CA ARG A 42 -23.28 -12.01 -11.55
C ARG A 42 -22.21 -13.01 -11.13
N GLU A 43 -22.17 -14.15 -11.80
CA GLU A 43 -21.18 -15.19 -11.55
C GLU A 43 -19.75 -14.68 -11.76
N TYR A 44 -19.49 -13.95 -12.86
CA TYR A 44 -18.20 -13.31 -13.08
C TYR A 44 -17.83 -12.35 -11.94
N ALA A 45 -18.77 -11.48 -11.52
CA ALA A 45 -18.53 -10.50 -10.47
C ALA A 45 -18.28 -11.16 -9.11
N GLU A 46 -18.98 -12.25 -8.81
CA GLU A 46 -18.78 -13.07 -7.61
C GLU A 46 -17.41 -13.74 -7.61
N ARG A 47 -16.99 -14.33 -8.74
CA ARG A 47 -15.65 -14.93 -8.90
C ARG A 47 -14.54 -13.89 -8.71
N VAL A 48 -14.61 -12.76 -9.42
CA VAL A 48 -13.64 -11.66 -9.27
C VAL A 48 -13.59 -11.17 -7.82
N SER A 49 -14.76 -10.92 -7.22
CA SER A 49 -14.84 -10.46 -5.83
C SER A 49 -14.16 -11.42 -4.88
N THR A 50 -14.48 -12.71 -4.99
CA THR A 50 -13.96 -13.78 -4.13
C THR A 50 -12.44 -13.84 -4.25
N VAL A 51 -11.92 -13.96 -5.47
CA VAL A 51 -10.48 -14.04 -5.69
C VAL A 51 -9.77 -12.77 -5.22
N THR A 52 -10.33 -11.57 -5.44
CA THR A 52 -9.76 -10.32 -4.91
C THR A 52 -9.70 -10.32 -3.39
N MET A 53 -10.75 -10.77 -2.69
CA MET A 53 -10.76 -10.85 -1.23
C MET A 53 -9.65 -11.78 -0.71
N HIS A 54 -9.51 -12.95 -1.31
CA HIS A 54 -8.45 -13.89 -0.95
C HIS A 54 -7.07 -13.38 -1.34
N THR A 55 -6.94 -12.62 -2.43
CA THR A 55 -5.68 -11.96 -2.82
C THR A 55 -5.23 -10.97 -1.74
N PHE A 56 -6.14 -10.18 -1.16
CA PHE A 56 -5.81 -9.32 -0.01
C PHE A 56 -5.35 -10.13 1.20
N ALA A 57 -6.04 -11.24 1.50
CA ALA A 57 -5.72 -12.08 2.65
C ALA A 57 -4.36 -12.77 2.51
N VAL A 58 -4.07 -13.35 1.34
CA VAL A 58 -2.76 -13.96 1.03
C VAL A 58 -1.66 -12.91 1.05
N ALA A 59 -1.86 -11.75 0.42
CA ALA A 59 -0.88 -10.67 0.45
C ALA A 59 -0.57 -10.22 1.88
N ARG A 60 -1.60 -10.09 2.72
CA ARG A 60 -1.44 -9.78 4.15
C ARG A 60 -0.61 -10.85 4.86
N LEU A 61 -0.97 -12.13 4.69
CA LEU A 61 -0.25 -13.25 5.32
C LEU A 61 1.22 -13.27 4.89
N PHE A 62 1.47 -13.12 3.59
CA PHE A 62 2.79 -13.05 3.00
C PHE A 62 3.62 -11.91 3.58
N PHE A 63 3.09 -10.69 3.57
CA PHE A 63 3.80 -9.52 4.09
C PHE A 63 4.08 -9.64 5.59
N LEU A 64 3.13 -10.12 6.39
CA LEU A 64 3.34 -10.36 7.82
C LEU A 64 4.52 -11.29 8.06
N ARG A 65 4.56 -12.46 7.40
CA ARG A 65 5.67 -13.41 7.48
C ARG A 65 7.01 -12.75 7.13
N HIS A 66 7.04 -11.99 6.03
CA HIS A 66 8.28 -11.33 5.57
C HIS A 66 8.75 -10.22 6.51
N MET A 67 7.86 -9.42 7.09
CA MET A 67 8.27 -8.36 8.01
C MET A 67 8.72 -8.91 9.36
N GLU A 68 7.99 -9.89 9.90
CA GLU A 68 8.29 -10.55 11.18
C GLU A 68 9.65 -11.26 11.12
N ALA A 69 9.86 -12.10 10.11
CA ALA A 69 11.10 -12.85 9.94
C ALA A 69 12.22 -12.05 9.25
N ARG A 70 11.96 -10.78 8.90
CA ARG A 70 12.89 -9.90 8.16
C ARG A 70 13.44 -10.51 6.87
N ILE A 71 12.63 -11.28 6.16
CA ILE A 71 13.00 -12.02 4.94
C ILE A 71 13.04 -11.08 3.73
N LYS A 72 14.05 -11.23 2.88
CA LYS A 72 14.15 -10.55 1.57
C LYS A 72 13.34 -11.29 0.49
N PRO A 73 12.82 -10.59 -0.54
CA PRO A 73 12.89 -9.14 -0.75
C PRO A 73 12.02 -8.37 0.24
N ASP A 74 12.31 -7.07 0.43
CA ASP A 74 11.51 -6.25 1.33
C ASP A 74 10.09 -6.09 0.78
N PRO A 75 9.03 -6.26 1.59
CA PRO A 75 7.64 -6.03 1.18
C PRO A 75 7.40 -4.71 0.44
N ALA A 76 8.15 -3.65 0.75
CA ALA A 76 8.07 -2.38 0.03
C ALA A 76 8.38 -2.51 -1.48
N GLU A 77 9.29 -3.42 -1.84
CA GLU A 77 9.69 -3.70 -3.24
C GLU A 77 8.61 -4.50 -4.00
N LEU A 78 7.67 -5.09 -3.26
CA LEU A 78 6.63 -5.98 -3.78
C LEU A 78 5.26 -5.31 -3.90
N ILE A 79 5.08 -4.06 -3.46
CA ILE A 79 3.84 -3.30 -3.70
C ILE A 79 3.76 -2.88 -5.19
N ASP A 80 3.49 -3.86 -6.04
CA ASP A 80 3.39 -3.73 -7.48
C ASP A 80 2.15 -4.44 -8.03
N ASN A 81 1.56 -3.89 -9.09
CA ASN A 81 0.33 -4.43 -9.66
C ASN A 81 0.55 -5.83 -10.21
N ASN A 82 1.73 -6.10 -10.77
CA ASN A 82 2.06 -7.42 -11.29
C ASN A 82 2.26 -8.45 -10.15
N PHE A 83 2.75 -8.03 -8.98
CA PHE A 83 2.90 -8.92 -7.82
C PHE A 83 1.53 -9.38 -7.32
N PHE A 84 0.60 -8.44 -7.16
CA PHE A 84 -0.78 -8.78 -6.79
C PHE A 84 -1.50 -9.58 -7.87
N ALA A 85 -1.25 -9.31 -9.16
CA ALA A 85 -1.79 -10.12 -10.25
C ALA A 85 -1.28 -11.58 -10.20
N VAL A 86 -0.03 -11.79 -9.77
CA VAL A 86 0.55 -13.14 -9.57
C VAL A 86 -0.15 -13.86 -8.42
N ILE A 87 -0.40 -13.19 -7.28
CA ILE A 87 -1.17 -13.77 -6.18
C ILE A 87 -2.60 -14.10 -6.63
N PHE A 88 -3.25 -13.18 -7.35
CA PHE A 88 -4.60 -13.37 -7.88
C PHE A 88 -4.67 -14.60 -8.79
N GLY A 89 -3.74 -14.73 -9.74
CA GLY A 89 -3.68 -15.89 -10.63
C GLY A 89 -3.44 -17.20 -9.90
N ALA A 90 -2.57 -17.21 -8.88
CA ALA A 90 -2.26 -18.40 -8.07
C ALA A 90 -3.46 -18.92 -7.26
N LEU A 91 -4.51 -18.11 -7.08
CA LEU A 91 -5.76 -18.49 -6.43
C LEU A 91 -6.81 -19.06 -7.40
N THR A 92 -6.49 -19.15 -8.69
CA THR A 92 -7.41 -19.61 -9.75
C THR A 92 -6.89 -20.85 -10.45
N THR A 93 -7.74 -21.55 -11.19
CA THR A 93 -7.35 -22.70 -12.01
C THR A 93 -6.48 -22.34 -13.23
N MET A 94 -6.26 -21.06 -13.49
CA MET A 94 -5.37 -20.60 -14.57
C MET A 94 -3.92 -20.83 -14.20
N GLU A 95 -3.30 -21.86 -14.79
CA GLU A 95 -1.85 -22.01 -14.75
C GLU A 95 -1.18 -20.91 -15.58
N GLY A 96 -0.35 -20.11 -14.92
CA GLY A 96 0.42 -19.10 -15.62
C GLY A 96 1.54 -19.72 -16.43
N THR A 97 1.49 -19.59 -17.76
CA THR A 97 2.51 -20.08 -18.72
C THR A 97 3.89 -19.41 -18.62
N ALA A 98 4.08 -18.46 -17.71
CA ALA A 98 5.36 -17.75 -17.60
C ALA A 98 6.41 -18.66 -16.93
N GLY A 99 7.50 -18.94 -17.64
CA GLY A 99 8.60 -19.76 -17.13
C GLY A 99 9.27 -19.19 -15.86
N PRO A 100 10.00 -20.04 -15.10
CA PRO A 100 10.55 -19.72 -13.78
C PRO A 100 11.55 -18.56 -13.77
N THR A 101 12.19 -18.27 -14.91
CA THR A 101 13.19 -17.20 -15.07
C THR A 101 12.57 -15.80 -15.22
N THR A 102 11.26 -15.70 -15.51
CA THR A 102 10.57 -14.42 -15.62
C THR A 102 10.35 -13.77 -14.25
N LYS A 103 10.19 -12.44 -14.19
CA LYS A 103 9.86 -11.74 -12.93
C LYS A 103 8.59 -12.30 -12.26
N ARG A 104 7.55 -12.57 -13.06
CA ARG A 104 6.31 -13.21 -12.60
C ARG A 104 6.54 -14.65 -12.14
N GLY A 105 7.40 -15.41 -12.81
CA GLY A 105 7.80 -16.76 -12.41
C GLY A 105 8.51 -16.78 -11.04
N ARG A 106 9.47 -15.88 -10.83
CA ARG A 106 10.15 -15.70 -9.54
C ARG A 106 9.18 -15.35 -8.41
N TRP A 107 8.22 -14.46 -8.67
CA TRP A 107 7.20 -14.15 -7.67
C TRP A 107 6.24 -15.30 -7.40
N ARG A 108 5.88 -16.12 -8.41
CA ARG A 108 5.08 -17.33 -8.17
C ARG A 108 5.80 -18.28 -7.23
N ALA A 109 7.08 -18.53 -7.47
CA ALA A 109 7.89 -19.36 -6.57
C ALA A 109 7.95 -18.76 -5.16
N LEU A 110 8.14 -17.43 -5.05
CA LEU A 110 8.22 -16.73 -3.77
C LEU A 110 6.93 -16.85 -2.94
N ILE A 111 5.76 -16.83 -3.55
CA ILE A 111 4.47 -16.88 -2.83
C ILE A 111 3.93 -18.31 -2.67
N ALA A 112 4.51 -19.31 -3.34
CA ALA A 112 3.95 -20.66 -3.47
C ALA A 112 3.57 -21.26 -2.11
N ASP A 113 4.50 -21.26 -1.16
CA ASP A 113 4.28 -21.82 0.18
C ASP A 113 3.18 -21.07 0.94
N THR A 114 3.13 -19.74 0.79
CA THR A 114 2.11 -18.93 1.46
C THR A 114 0.72 -19.17 0.88
N VAL A 115 0.61 -19.33 -0.45
CA VAL A 115 -0.64 -19.68 -1.12
C VAL A 115 -1.09 -21.08 -0.71
N ALA A 116 -0.18 -22.07 -0.74
CA ALA A 116 -0.48 -23.44 -0.37
C ALA A 116 -0.95 -23.55 1.10
N ASP A 117 -0.24 -22.90 2.02
CA ASP A 117 -0.64 -22.82 3.43
C ASP A 117 -2.01 -22.16 3.60
N TYR A 118 -2.24 -21.04 2.91
CA TYR A 118 -3.50 -20.32 2.98
C TYR A 118 -4.66 -21.19 2.50
N MET A 119 -4.54 -21.80 1.32
CA MET A 119 -5.55 -22.70 0.76
C MET A 119 -5.84 -23.88 1.69
N ARG A 120 -4.79 -24.50 2.24
CA ARG A 120 -4.91 -25.63 3.18
C ARG A 120 -5.66 -25.23 4.45
N VAL A 121 -5.30 -24.11 5.08
CA VAL A 121 -5.93 -23.65 6.33
C VAL A 121 -7.39 -23.24 6.12
N TYR A 122 -7.71 -22.63 4.98
CA TYR A 122 -9.07 -22.21 4.66
C TYR A 122 -9.93 -23.27 3.99
N GLY A 123 -9.41 -24.50 3.78
CA GLY A 123 -10.13 -25.57 3.10
C GLY A 123 -10.53 -25.20 1.66
N MET A 124 -9.72 -24.38 1.02
CA MET A 124 -9.97 -23.79 -0.29
C MET A 124 -9.22 -24.54 -1.38
N GLY A 125 -9.89 -24.78 -2.52
CA GLY A 125 -9.24 -25.13 -3.78
C GLY A 125 -9.09 -23.93 -4.73
N PRO A 126 -8.31 -24.05 -5.82
CA PRO A 126 -8.25 -23.01 -6.84
C PRO A 126 -9.64 -22.69 -7.41
N VAL A 127 -9.95 -21.40 -7.57
CA VAL A 127 -11.23 -20.96 -8.12
C VAL A 127 -11.23 -21.10 -9.63
N GLU A 128 -12.20 -21.81 -10.19
CA GLU A 128 -12.38 -21.88 -11.64
C GLU A 128 -12.65 -20.49 -12.22
N PHE A 129 -11.74 -19.97 -13.05
CA PHE A 129 -11.93 -18.63 -13.61
C PHE A 129 -11.21 -18.41 -14.95
N ASN A 130 -11.90 -18.74 -16.05
CA ASN A 130 -11.35 -18.71 -17.42
C ASN A 130 -10.85 -17.32 -17.89
N SER A 131 -11.38 -16.24 -17.30
CA SER A 131 -10.96 -14.87 -17.62
C SER A 131 -10.02 -14.25 -16.58
N ALA A 132 -9.46 -15.05 -15.66
CA ALA A 132 -8.68 -14.57 -14.54
C ALA A 132 -7.49 -13.70 -14.96
N SER A 133 -6.81 -14.01 -16.08
CA SER A 133 -5.64 -13.23 -16.52
C SER A 133 -5.98 -11.76 -16.77
N ARG A 134 -7.14 -11.47 -17.37
CA ARG A 134 -7.59 -10.08 -17.62
C ARG A 134 -7.95 -9.39 -16.31
N SER A 135 -8.68 -10.08 -15.44
CA SER A 135 -9.07 -9.54 -14.13
C SER A 135 -7.87 -9.31 -13.21
N ALA A 136 -6.84 -10.14 -13.27
CA ALA A 136 -5.68 -10.09 -12.41
C ALA A 136 -4.90 -8.78 -12.53
N ASP A 137 -4.72 -8.26 -13.75
CA ASP A 137 -4.00 -6.99 -13.95
C ASP A 137 -4.81 -5.79 -13.41
N TYR A 138 -6.13 -5.75 -13.66
CA TYR A 138 -7.02 -4.71 -13.13
C TYR A 138 -7.12 -4.76 -11.61
N GLU A 139 -7.40 -5.93 -11.04
CA GLU A 139 -7.54 -6.09 -9.60
C GLU A 139 -6.18 -5.91 -8.90
N GLY A 140 -5.08 -6.35 -9.50
CA GLY A 140 -3.73 -6.11 -9.00
C GLY A 140 -3.41 -4.61 -8.89
N MET A 141 -3.80 -3.80 -9.88
CA MET A 141 -3.68 -2.35 -9.81
C MET A 141 -4.56 -1.74 -8.70
N ARG A 142 -5.80 -2.22 -8.54
CA ARG A 142 -6.71 -1.76 -7.49
C ARG A 142 -6.18 -2.08 -6.09
N ILE A 143 -5.66 -3.29 -5.90
CA ILE A 143 -5.04 -3.72 -4.64
C ILE A 143 -3.82 -2.86 -4.33
N LYS A 144 -2.90 -2.69 -5.30
CA LYS A 144 -1.76 -1.78 -5.16
C LYS A 144 -2.22 -0.39 -4.72
N THR A 145 -3.20 0.17 -5.42
CA THR A 145 -3.74 1.50 -5.11
C THR A 145 -4.29 1.57 -3.68
N ALA A 146 -5.02 0.55 -3.24
CA ALA A 146 -5.54 0.48 -1.88
C ALA A 146 -4.42 0.51 -0.82
N TYR A 147 -3.33 -0.23 -1.05
CA TYR A 147 -2.15 -0.19 -0.17
C TYR A 147 -1.51 1.21 -0.12
N LEU A 148 -1.22 1.79 -1.29
CA LEU A 148 -0.57 3.11 -1.35
C LEU A 148 -1.43 4.21 -0.73
N VAL A 149 -2.74 4.22 -1.03
CA VAL A 149 -3.68 5.19 -0.48
C VAL A 149 -3.83 5.03 1.02
N ASN A 150 -3.90 3.79 1.52
CA ASN A 150 -3.98 3.53 2.96
C ASN A 150 -2.79 4.16 3.70
N ILE A 151 -1.57 3.96 3.20
CA ILE A 151 -0.36 4.54 3.79
C ILE A 151 -0.39 6.07 3.72
N LYS A 152 -0.64 6.62 2.52
CA LYS A 152 -0.70 8.08 2.28
C LYS A 152 -1.63 8.81 3.25
N LEU A 153 -2.81 8.25 3.48
CA LEU A 153 -3.85 8.89 4.29
C LEU A 153 -3.68 8.67 5.79
N ASN A 154 -3.15 7.50 6.19
CA ASN A 154 -3.20 7.09 7.59
C ASN A 154 -1.85 7.18 8.32
N PHE A 155 -0.71 7.01 7.64
CA PHE A 155 0.58 6.91 8.34
C PHE A 155 0.86 8.13 9.23
N GLY A 156 0.81 9.34 8.66
CA GLY A 156 1.13 10.56 9.39
C GLY A 156 0.15 10.89 10.52
N SER A 157 -1.14 10.61 10.34
CA SER A 157 -2.15 10.84 11.36
C SER A 157 -2.01 9.86 12.53
N GLN A 158 -1.69 8.60 12.26
CA GLN A 158 -1.47 7.58 13.28
C GLN A 158 -0.16 7.79 14.03
N LEU A 159 0.91 8.24 13.35
CA LEU A 159 2.17 8.58 14.01
C LEU A 159 1.96 9.74 15.00
N ARG A 160 1.27 10.81 14.57
CA ARG A 160 0.89 11.93 15.46
C ARG A 160 0.05 11.48 16.63
N ARG A 161 -0.88 10.54 16.41
CA ARG A 161 -1.73 9.97 17.48
C ARG A 161 -0.87 9.25 18.53
N LEU A 162 0.09 8.43 18.09
CA LEU A 162 1.01 7.75 19.00
C LEU A 162 1.86 8.76 19.78
N ILE A 163 2.49 9.73 19.12
CA ILE A 163 3.30 10.77 19.79
C ILE A 163 2.48 11.53 20.83
N ASN A 164 1.28 11.97 20.47
CA ASN A 164 0.41 12.70 21.40
C ASN A 164 0.01 11.85 22.63
N HIS A 165 -0.11 10.54 22.44
CA HIS A 165 -0.41 9.59 23.52
C HIS A 165 0.81 9.41 24.44
N LEU A 166 1.99 9.15 23.89
CA LEU A 166 3.24 9.00 24.64
C LEU A 166 3.55 10.26 25.48
N LEU A 167 3.33 11.44 24.91
CA LEU A 167 3.53 12.72 25.60
C LEU A 167 2.38 13.09 26.56
N ARG A 168 1.30 12.31 26.61
CA ARG A 168 0.11 12.54 27.44
C ARG A 168 -0.45 13.96 27.30
N LEU A 169 -0.46 14.50 26.08
CA LEU A 169 -0.72 15.92 25.86
C LEU A 169 -2.11 16.36 26.35
N LYS A 170 -3.11 15.48 26.26
CA LYS A 170 -4.48 15.77 26.75
C LYS A 170 -4.52 15.90 28.28
N ASP A 171 -3.89 14.96 28.99
CA ASP A 171 -3.87 14.95 30.46
C ASP A 171 -3.11 16.17 30.98
N ARG A 172 -1.92 16.44 30.42
CA ARG A 172 -1.11 17.59 30.81
C ARG A 172 -1.82 18.92 30.52
N ALA A 173 -2.51 19.03 29.38
CA ALA A 173 -3.32 20.22 29.08
C ALA A 173 -4.44 20.43 30.11
N LYS A 174 -5.10 19.34 30.55
CA LYS A 174 -6.13 19.39 31.60
C LYS A 174 -5.53 19.81 32.94
N GLN A 175 -4.38 19.25 33.30
CA GLN A 175 -3.66 19.58 34.51
C GLN A 175 -3.27 21.07 34.56
N ILE A 176 -2.64 21.60 33.51
CA ILE A 176 -2.25 23.02 33.43
C ILE A 176 -3.47 23.94 33.58
N ARG A 177 -4.59 23.60 32.93
CA ARG A 177 -5.84 24.37 33.06
C ARG A 177 -6.40 24.33 34.49
N SER A 178 -6.28 23.19 35.17
CA SER A 178 -6.74 23.03 36.55
C SER A 178 -5.85 23.78 37.54
N GLU A 179 -4.52 23.74 37.37
CA GLU A 179 -3.55 24.48 38.19
C GLU A 179 -3.74 26.01 38.09
N MET A 180 -4.31 26.48 36.97
CA MET A 180 -4.45 27.89 36.65
C MET A 180 -5.92 28.32 36.53
N SER A 181 -6.86 27.67 37.22
CA SER A 181 -8.30 27.97 37.12
C SER A 181 -8.64 29.42 37.44
N GLU A 182 -7.96 29.98 38.44
CA GLU A 182 -8.16 31.37 38.91
C GLU A 182 -7.41 32.42 38.09
N ARG A 183 -6.64 32.01 37.07
CA ARG A 183 -5.83 32.91 36.26
C ARG A 183 -6.59 33.41 35.02
N PRO A 184 -6.26 34.61 34.52
CA PRO A 184 -6.79 35.08 33.24
C PRO A 184 -6.52 34.10 32.09
N LYS A 185 -7.50 33.93 31.19
CA LYS A 185 -7.41 33.00 30.04
C LYS A 185 -6.14 33.17 29.18
N HIS A 186 -5.63 34.40 29.05
CA HIS A 186 -4.44 34.67 28.23
C HIS A 186 -3.16 34.12 28.88
N GLU A 187 -3.06 34.13 30.22
CA GLU A 187 -1.96 33.51 30.95
C GLU A 187 -1.99 31.98 30.82
N VAL A 188 -3.18 31.38 30.94
CA VAL A 188 -3.38 29.93 30.73
C VAL A 188 -2.95 29.52 29.32
N ARG A 189 -3.29 30.32 28.30
CA ARG A 189 -2.88 30.06 26.91
C ARG A 189 -1.35 30.15 26.74
N ARG A 190 -0.71 31.15 27.35
CA ARG A 190 0.75 31.30 27.32
C ARG A 190 1.43 30.11 27.99
N ALA A 191 0.96 29.70 29.16
CA ALA A 191 1.47 28.54 29.89
C ALA A 191 1.31 27.24 29.08
N LEU A 192 0.17 27.03 28.42
CA LEU A 192 -0.02 25.88 27.52
C LEU A 192 0.95 25.90 26.33
N GLU A 193 1.20 27.07 25.72
CA GLU A 193 2.15 27.17 24.62
C GLU A 193 3.58 26.84 25.06
N GLU A 194 4.03 27.43 26.17
CA GLU A 194 5.42 27.30 26.64
C GLU A 194 5.70 25.95 27.31
N ARG A 195 4.79 25.47 28.17
CA ARG A 195 5.00 24.25 28.97
C ARG A 195 4.62 22.97 28.22
N LEU A 196 3.79 23.07 27.18
CA LEU A 196 3.21 21.89 26.52
C LEU A 196 3.39 21.88 25.00
N TRP A 197 2.90 22.89 24.29
CA TRP A 197 2.82 22.82 22.82
C TRP A 197 4.15 23.04 22.12
N ARG A 198 4.97 24.00 22.57
CA ARG A 198 6.30 24.26 22.00
C ARG A 198 7.23 23.05 22.19
N PRO A 199 7.39 22.47 23.39
CA PRO A 199 8.19 21.25 23.54
C PRO A 199 7.63 20.07 22.73
N ALA A 200 6.32 19.98 22.55
CA ALA A 200 5.70 18.86 21.81
C ALA A 200 5.98 19.00 20.32
N ARG A 201 6.08 20.23 19.84
CA ARG A 201 6.44 20.54 18.46
C ARG A 201 7.89 20.15 18.19
N GLN A 202 8.82 20.44 19.10
CA GLN A 202 10.22 20.03 18.98
C GLN A 202 10.36 18.52 18.86
N VAL A 203 9.67 17.75 19.71
CA VAL A 203 9.65 16.27 19.60
C VAL A 203 9.12 15.84 18.24
N LYS A 204 8.00 16.40 17.78
CA LYS A 204 7.40 16.06 16.48
C LYS A 204 8.30 16.43 15.30
N GLU A 205 9.04 17.53 15.39
CA GLU A 205 10.02 17.96 14.39
C GLU A 205 11.20 17.00 14.34
N GLN A 206 11.70 16.51 15.48
CA GLN A 206 12.76 15.50 15.51
C GLN A 206 12.29 14.16 14.97
N VAL A 207 11.09 13.71 15.32
CA VAL A 207 10.48 12.48 14.74
C VAL A 207 10.21 12.64 13.24
N ALA A 208 9.98 13.86 12.75
CA ALA A 208 9.78 14.09 11.32
C ALA A 208 11.05 13.84 10.51
N ARG A 209 12.23 14.00 11.13
CA ARG A 209 13.53 13.86 10.48
C ARG A 209 13.90 12.39 10.32
N ARG A 210 14.75 12.11 9.35
CA ARG A 210 15.32 10.78 9.13
C ARG A 210 16.13 10.32 10.34
N HIS A 211 16.98 11.21 10.84
CA HIS A 211 17.84 11.02 12.01
C HIS A 211 17.38 11.97 13.11
N PRO A 212 16.49 11.52 14.01
CA PRO A 212 16.12 12.31 15.16
C PRO A 212 17.35 12.62 16.02
N ASP A 213 17.49 13.87 16.46
CA ASP A 213 18.54 14.29 17.38
C ASP A 213 17.92 14.61 18.75
N PRO A 214 18.08 13.74 19.77
CA PRO A 214 17.57 13.99 21.11
C PRO A 214 18.11 15.27 21.75
N ALA A 215 19.32 15.71 21.38
CA ALA A 215 19.91 16.94 21.92
C ALA A 215 19.17 18.21 21.45
N LYS A 216 18.38 18.12 20.38
CA LYS A 216 17.54 19.21 19.85
C LYS A 216 16.15 19.29 20.48
N VAL A 217 15.85 18.43 21.46
CA VAL A 217 14.63 18.52 22.27
C VAL A 217 15.00 19.14 23.61
N ASP A 218 14.51 20.35 23.88
CA ASP A 218 14.86 21.08 25.12
C ASP A 218 14.31 20.37 26.36
N ASN A 219 13.12 19.78 26.24
CA ASN A 219 12.51 19.03 27.33
C ASN A 219 13.13 17.63 27.47
N ALA A 220 14.07 17.49 28.40
CA ALA A 220 14.76 16.24 28.70
C ALA A 220 13.81 15.07 29.04
N GLU A 221 12.69 15.36 29.73
CA GLU A 221 11.68 14.36 30.09
C GLU A 221 11.01 13.74 28.87
N TRP A 222 11.08 14.36 27.69
CA TRP A 222 10.37 13.91 26.48
C TRP A 222 11.28 13.29 25.44
N ARG A 223 12.60 13.31 25.66
CA ARG A 223 13.60 12.74 24.76
C ARG A 223 13.41 11.24 24.55
N TRP A 224 13.00 10.50 25.58
CA TRP A 224 12.74 9.05 25.50
C TRP A 224 11.71 8.66 24.44
N VAL A 225 10.82 9.57 24.03
CA VAL A 225 9.86 9.31 22.95
C VAL A 225 10.57 8.98 21.64
N LEU A 226 11.76 9.56 21.40
CA LEU A 226 12.55 9.24 20.21
C LEU A 226 13.07 7.80 20.25
N ASP A 227 13.46 7.31 21.44
CA ASP A 227 13.93 5.93 21.62
C ASP A 227 12.80 4.93 21.40
N VAL A 228 11.60 5.23 21.89
CA VAL A 228 10.39 4.40 21.65
C VAL A 228 10.06 4.31 20.17
N LEU A 229 10.27 5.40 19.42
CA LEU A 229 9.94 5.48 18.00
C LEU A 229 11.09 5.02 17.10
N ALA A 230 12.27 4.69 17.66
CA ALA A 230 13.43 4.22 16.92
C ALA A 230 13.13 3.04 15.96
N PRO A 231 12.27 2.05 16.30
CA PRO A 231 11.89 0.99 15.37
C PRO A 231 11.24 1.49 14.07
N ILE A 232 10.50 2.60 14.12
CA ILE A 232 9.89 3.22 12.92
C ILE A 232 10.99 3.80 12.02
N HIS A 233 11.99 4.46 12.60
CA HIS A 233 13.13 5.00 11.84
C HIS A 233 14.02 3.90 11.28
N ALA A 234 14.24 2.83 12.05
CA ALA A 234 15.01 1.66 11.63
C ALA A 234 14.37 0.90 10.44
N ALA A 235 13.08 1.13 10.16
CA ALA A 235 12.42 0.54 9.01
C ALA A 235 12.85 1.17 7.67
N TYR A 236 13.52 2.32 7.68
CA TYR A 236 14.06 2.94 6.47
C TYR A 236 15.51 2.51 6.24
N SER A 237 15.83 2.10 5.01
CA SER A 237 17.22 1.83 4.62
C SER A 237 18.07 3.09 4.76
N ALA A 238 19.23 2.95 5.41
CA ALA A 238 20.23 4.01 5.56
C ALA A 238 20.77 4.50 4.20
N TYR A 239 20.76 3.64 3.18
CA TYR A 239 21.28 3.92 1.85
C TYR A 239 20.28 3.55 0.75
N ASP A 240 20.37 4.22 -0.39
CA ASP A 240 19.70 3.85 -1.62
C ASP A 240 20.49 2.77 -2.41
N ASP A 241 19.97 2.38 -3.56
CA ASP A 241 20.55 1.31 -4.38
C ASP A 241 21.92 1.69 -4.98
N ASN A 242 22.30 2.96 -4.90
CA ASN A 242 23.59 3.49 -5.35
C ASN A 242 24.56 3.73 -4.18
N GLY A 243 24.23 3.26 -2.97
CA GLY A 243 25.05 3.45 -1.77
C GLY A 243 25.07 4.88 -1.25
N ARG A 244 24.17 5.76 -1.73
CA ARG A 244 24.04 7.13 -1.22
C ARG A 244 23.10 7.13 -0.04
N GLU A 245 23.38 7.99 0.92
CA GLU A 245 22.44 8.21 2.01
C GLU A 245 21.10 8.65 1.43
N ARG A 246 20.06 7.83 1.67
CA ARG A 246 18.76 8.08 1.05
C ARG A 246 18.17 9.33 1.70
N LYS A 247 17.82 10.34 0.91
CA LYS A 247 17.01 11.46 1.41
C LYS A 247 15.53 11.15 1.24
N PHE A 248 14.69 11.76 2.07
CA PHE A 248 13.24 11.76 1.82
C PHE A 248 12.87 12.75 0.71
N SER A 249 13.68 13.79 0.53
CA SER A 249 13.58 14.78 -0.55
C SER A 249 14.91 15.51 -0.73
N ASP A 250 15.22 15.97 -1.94
CA ASP A 250 16.35 16.88 -2.19
C ASP A 250 16.07 18.31 -1.69
N ASP A 251 14.79 18.69 -1.61
CA ASP A 251 14.33 19.91 -0.95
C ASP A 251 14.37 19.69 0.58
N PRO A 252 15.21 20.44 1.33
CA PRO A 252 15.37 20.30 2.78
C PRO A 252 14.07 20.52 3.56
N GLU A 253 13.15 21.35 3.08
CA GLU A 253 11.87 21.59 3.75
C GLU A 253 10.91 20.39 3.62
N LYS A 254 11.16 19.55 2.62
CA LYS A 254 10.40 18.33 2.32
C LYS A 254 11.14 17.07 2.74
N ASP A 255 12.34 17.17 3.32
CA ASP A 255 13.12 16.03 3.81
C ASP A 255 12.55 15.50 5.15
N THR A 256 11.29 15.07 5.11
CA THR A 256 10.56 14.57 6.26
C THR A 256 9.87 13.25 5.96
N ILE A 257 9.70 12.45 7.00
CA ILE A 257 8.95 11.18 6.96
C ILE A 257 7.50 11.40 6.47
N TYR A 258 6.89 12.55 6.80
CA TYR A 258 5.53 12.88 6.40
C TYR A 258 5.41 13.14 4.90
N TYR A 259 6.36 13.89 4.33
CA TYR A 259 6.38 14.14 2.89
C TYR A 259 6.67 12.85 2.12
N SER A 260 7.67 12.08 2.56
CA SER A 260 8.02 10.81 1.91
C SER A 260 6.87 9.80 1.97
N ALA A 261 6.06 9.76 3.04
CA ALA A 261 4.89 8.89 3.10
C ALA A 261 3.86 9.21 2.01
N VAL A 262 3.84 10.45 1.52
CA VAL A 262 2.98 10.89 0.41
C VAL A 262 3.67 10.67 -0.94
N ALA A 263 4.96 10.98 -1.07
CA ALA A 263 5.70 10.85 -2.32
C ALA A 263 5.95 9.38 -2.70
N GLU A 264 6.37 8.55 -1.74
CA GLU A 264 6.79 7.15 -1.94
C GLU A 264 6.16 6.21 -0.90
N PRO A 265 4.82 6.13 -0.81
CA PRO A 265 4.12 5.37 0.24
C PRO A 265 4.55 3.91 0.36
N GLN A 266 4.90 3.24 -0.74
CA GLN A 266 5.34 1.84 -0.71
C GLN A 266 6.53 1.61 0.23
N ARG A 267 7.45 2.59 0.33
CA ARG A 267 8.63 2.53 1.20
C ARG A 267 8.28 2.66 2.68
N HIS A 268 7.06 3.07 3.01
CA HIS A 268 6.58 3.27 4.37
C HIS A 268 5.80 2.07 4.89
N LEU A 269 5.61 1.00 4.12
CA LEU A 269 4.84 -0.17 4.58
C LEU A 269 5.39 -0.74 5.88
N ARG A 270 6.72 -0.91 5.96
CA ARG A 270 7.39 -1.47 7.15
C ARG A 270 7.34 -0.53 8.34
N ALA A 271 7.62 0.75 8.11
CA ALA A 271 7.47 1.79 9.13
C ALA A 271 6.03 1.86 9.66
N PHE A 272 5.04 1.69 8.79
CA PHE A 272 3.63 1.68 9.17
C PHE A 272 3.25 0.43 9.99
N TRP A 273 3.85 -0.71 9.67
CA TRP A 273 3.71 -1.93 10.47
C TRP A 273 4.31 -1.77 11.87
N GLU A 274 5.54 -1.26 12.00
CA GLU A 274 6.15 -0.99 13.31
C GLU A 274 5.34 0.05 14.11
N LEU A 275 4.81 1.08 13.44
CA LEU A 275 3.89 2.03 14.07
C LEU A 275 2.65 1.33 14.64
N ALA A 276 2.03 0.41 13.89
CA ALA A 276 0.87 -0.33 14.39
C ALA A 276 1.21 -1.23 15.58
N ARG A 277 2.38 -1.88 15.57
CA ARG A 277 2.86 -2.69 16.71
C ARG A 277 3.10 -1.84 17.96
N LEU A 278 3.76 -0.69 17.83
CA LEU A 278 3.98 0.22 18.95
C LEU A 278 2.66 0.76 19.51
N GLN A 279 1.70 1.06 18.64
CA GLN A 279 0.36 1.46 19.08
C GLN A 279 -0.35 0.37 19.87
N GLU A 280 -0.24 -0.90 19.44
CA GLU A 280 -0.80 -2.03 20.17
C GLU A 280 -0.14 -2.22 21.54
N GLN A 281 1.19 -2.10 21.62
CA GLN A 281 1.92 -2.12 22.89
C GLN A 281 1.49 -0.98 23.83
N CYS A 282 1.17 0.20 23.28
CA CYS A 282 0.62 1.34 24.00
C CYS A 282 -0.89 1.23 24.28
N ARG A 283 -1.53 0.08 23.98
CA ARG A 283 -2.98 -0.16 24.15
C ARG A 283 -3.85 0.87 23.40
N LEU A 284 -3.34 1.42 22.31
CA LEU A 284 -4.13 2.23 21.39
C LEU A 284 -4.93 1.32 20.46
N ARG A 285 -6.09 1.82 19.97
CA ARG A 285 -6.91 1.07 19.01
C ARG A 285 -6.03 0.64 17.82
N PRO A 286 -6.01 -0.66 17.46
CA PRO A 286 -5.21 -1.17 16.36
C PRO A 286 -5.47 -0.42 15.05
N VAL A 287 -4.41 -0.21 14.28
CA VAL A 287 -4.51 0.38 12.94
C VAL A 287 -4.42 -0.71 11.90
N GLN A 288 -5.30 -0.59 10.90
CA GLN A 288 -5.29 -1.47 9.77
C GLN A 288 -4.18 -1.06 8.78
N VAL A 289 -3.03 -1.73 8.87
CA VAL A 289 -1.88 -1.53 7.96
C VAL A 289 -2.16 -2.18 6.59
N PHE A 290 -2.60 -3.44 6.61
CA PHE A 290 -2.94 -4.21 5.41
C PHE A 290 -4.42 -3.97 5.07
N PRO A 291 -4.72 -3.37 3.91
CA PRO A 291 -6.10 -3.29 3.45
C PRO A 291 -6.72 -4.69 3.40
N THR A 292 -7.92 -4.82 3.95
CA THR A 292 -8.72 -6.04 3.81
C THR A 292 -10.01 -5.67 3.12
N ARG A 293 -10.57 -6.62 2.38
CA ARG A 293 -11.90 -6.49 1.81
C ARG A 293 -12.78 -7.58 2.40
N THR A 294 -13.78 -7.18 3.19
CA THR A 294 -14.76 -8.10 3.79
C THR A 294 -16.05 -8.17 2.99
N LYS A 295 -16.32 -7.13 2.17
CA LYS A 295 -17.47 -7.05 1.26
C LYS A 295 -17.04 -6.39 -0.04
N CYS A 296 -17.50 -6.91 -1.17
CA CYS A 296 -17.38 -6.26 -2.47
C CYS A 296 -18.75 -5.77 -2.90
N THR A 297 -18.87 -4.47 -3.16
CA THR A 297 -19.92 -3.95 -4.03
C THR A 297 -19.24 -3.68 -5.37
N PRO A 298 -19.46 -4.50 -6.42
CA PRO A 298 -18.94 -4.20 -7.74
C PRO A 298 -19.66 -2.94 -8.24
N ARG A 299 -19.06 -1.77 -8.02
CA ARG A 299 -19.57 -0.51 -8.59
C ARG A 299 -19.28 -0.43 -10.10
N HIS A 300 -18.16 -1.01 -10.52
CA HIS A 300 -17.67 -1.01 -11.90
C HIS A 300 -16.86 -2.29 -12.13
N THR A 301 -17.10 -2.97 -13.25
CA THR A 301 -16.35 -4.13 -13.74
C THR A 301 -16.07 -3.90 -15.22
N THR A 302 -14.84 -4.12 -15.66
CA THR A 302 -14.48 -4.08 -17.09
C THR A 302 -14.75 -5.45 -17.67
N ILE A 303 -15.67 -5.51 -18.64
CA ILE A 303 -15.97 -6.72 -19.40
C ILE A 303 -15.59 -6.40 -20.85
N ASP A 304 -14.47 -6.95 -21.30
CA ASP A 304 -14.10 -6.84 -22.72
C ASP A 304 -14.89 -7.90 -23.50
N GLN A 305 -15.78 -7.43 -24.38
CA GLN A 305 -16.46 -8.30 -25.34
C GLN A 305 -15.42 -8.88 -26.31
N GLN A 306 -15.55 -10.18 -26.60
CA GLN A 306 -14.81 -10.84 -27.68
C GLN A 306 -15.42 -10.48 -29.03
#